data_AF-A0A7S3GX37-F1
#
_entry.id   AF-A0A7S3GX37-F1
#
_cell.length_a   1.000
_cell.length_b   1.000
_cell.length_c   1.000
_cell.angle_alpha   90.00
_cell.angle_beta   90.00
_cell.angle_gamma   90.00
#
_symmetry.space_group_name_H-M   'P 1'
#
loop_
_entity.id
_entity.type
_entity.pdbx_description
1 polymer ?
#
loop_
_entity_poly.entity_id
_entity_poly.type
_entity_poly.pdbx_seq_one_letter_code
_entity_poly.pdbx_strand_id
1 'polypeptide(L)'
;ETVGAVLQLAANHRSFLVREAAAKALGDMAPVGHKLAVQTLADLLADEAREVREAASGALRDIGGTDDPVVIAAVIRQVLSEDWPVRSAALVVLAAIAPSKRELVEDLATAMQHGGATMAKMAAARVLQSMRSVKELRDSTQRDSEDKHDDIAGPRWGDESGAED
;
A
#
# COMPACT_ATOMS: atom_id res chain seq x y z
N GLU A 1 3.65 8.30 -20.59
CA GLU A 1 4.47 9.54 -20.51
C GLU A 1 3.94 10.55 -19.51
N THR A 2 2.63 10.82 -19.48
CA THR A 2 2.03 11.85 -18.60
C THR A 2 2.26 11.61 -17.10
N VAL A 3 2.09 10.38 -16.61
CA VAL A 3 2.31 10.06 -15.18
C VAL A 3 3.75 10.35 -14.75
N GLY A 4 4.75 10.08 -15.60
CA GLY A 4 6.16 10.34 -15.30
C GLY A 4 6.47 11.82 -15.11
N ALA A 5 5.89 12.68 -15.96
CA ALA A 5 6.04 14.13 -15.84
C ALA A 5 5.37 14.66 -14.56
N VAL A 6 4.19 14.15 -14.22
CA VAL A 6 3.46 14.55 -12.99
C VAL A 6 4.23 14.11 -11.75
N LEU A 7 4.83 12.92 -11.73
CA LEU A 7 5.70 12.48 -10.63
C LEU A 7 6.88 13.45 -10.41
N GLN A 8 7.50 13.92 -11.49
CA GLN A 8 8.61 14.86 -11.39
C GLN A 8 8.17 16.24 -10.88
N LEU A 9 6.99 16.72 -11.30
CA LEU A 9 6.39 17.95 -10.79
C LEU A 9 6.03 17.85 -9.32
N ALA A 10 5.48 16.70 -8.91
CA ALA A 10 5.12 16.44 -7.52
C ALA A 10 6.38 16.43 -6.64
N ALA A 11 7.46 15.78 -7.09
CA ALA A 11 8.66 15.58 -6.28
C ALA A 11 9.55 16.83 -6.10
N ASN A 12 9.69 17.71 -7.11
CA ASN A 12 10.76 18.71 -7.08
C ASN A 12 10.40 20.10 -7.63
N HIS A 13 9.10 20.40 -7.77
CA HIS A 13 8.70 21.73 -8.23
C HIS A 13 8.77 22.76 -7.10
N ARG A 14 9.29 23.97 -7.40
CA ARG A 14 9.49 25.04 -6.40
C ARG A 14 8.19 25.57 -5.79
N SER A 15 7.15 25.69 -6.61
CA SER A 15 5.83 26.14 -6.17
C SER A 15 5.05 25.01 -5.52
N PHE A 16 4.62 25.19 -4.27
CA PHE A 16 3.78 24.24 -3.54
C PHE A 16 2.44 24.00 -4.23
N LEU A 17 1.86 25.01 -4.88
CA LEU A 17 0.61 24.89 -5.64
C LEU A 17 0.72 23.86 -6.78
N VAL A 18 1.89 23.79 -7.41
CA VAL A 18 2.14 22.82 -8.48
C VAL A 18 2.36 21.42 -7.91
N ARG A 19 3.03 21.30 -6.76
CA ARG A 19 3.16 20.01 -6.07
C ARG A 19 1.81 19.48 -5.58
N GLU A 20 0.96 20.36 -5.06
CA GLU A 20 -0.41 20.04 -4.64
C GLU A 20 -1.25 19.56 -5.83
N ALA A 21 -1.26 20.33 -6.93
CA ALA A 21 -1.98 19.95 -8.15
C ALA A 21 -1.45 18.63 -8.73
N ALA A 22 -0.14 18.41 -8.70
CA ALA A 22 0.46 17.16 -9.14
C ALA A 22 0.07 15.99 -8.23
N ALA A 23 0.02 16.18 -6.91
CA ALA A 23 -0.42 15.16 -5.97
C ALA A 23 -1.89 14.76 -6.22
N LYS A 24 -2.79 15.74 -6.42
CA LYS A 24 -4.20 15.48 -6.79
C LYS A 24 -4.31 14.73 -8.12
N ALA A 25 -3.59 15.20 -9.14
CA ALA A 25 -3.57 14.56 -10.45
C ALA A 25 -3.05 13.12 -10.38
N LEU A 26 -2.05 12.83 -9.53
CA LEU A 26 -1.62 11.45 -9.29
C LEU A 26 -2.72 10.61 -8.65
N GLY A 27 -3.49 11.17 -7.72
CA GLY A 27 -4.66 10.51 -7.13
C GLY A 27 -5.69 10.08 -8.18
N ASP A 28 -6.00 10.99 -9.11
CA ASP A 28 -7.02 10.77 -10.13
C ASP A 28 -6.54 9.90 -11.30
N MET A 29 -5.26 10.01 -11.67
CA MET A 29 -4.73 9.40 -12.89
C MET A 29 -3.95 8.11 -12.66
N ALA A 30 -3.35 7.92 -11.49
CA ALA A 30 -2.52 6.73 -11.26
C ALA A 30 -3.42 5.52 -11.01
N PRO A 31 -3.12 4.36 -11.63
CA PRO A 31 -3.87 3.15 -11.35
C PRO A 31 -3.66 2.72 -9.89
N VAL A 32 -4.67 2.08 -9.32
CA VAL A 32 -4.60 1.52 -7.96
C VAL A 32 -3.37 0.62 -7.83
N GLY A 33 -2.57 0.84 -6.79
CA GLY A 33 -1.33 0.08 -6.56
C GLY A 33 -0.12 0.51 -7.42
N HIS A 34 -0.18 1.65 -8.13
CA HIS A 34 0.97 2.18 -8.88
C HIS A 34 2.13 2.55 -7.95
N LYS A 35 3.12 1.66 -7.84
CA LYS A 35 4.23 1.73 -6.86
C LYS A 35 4.94 3.08 -6.81
N LEU A 36 5.27 3.67 -7.96
CA LEU A 36 5.97 4.95 -8.02
C LEU A 36 5.08 6.11 -7.55
N ALA A 37 3.78 6.05 -7.82
CA ALA A 37 2.85 7.10 -7.38
C ALA A 37 2.65 7.02 -5.86
N VAL A 38 2.50 5.80 -5.33
CA VAL A 38 2.44 5.57 -3.88
C VAL A 38 3.70 6.09 -3.18
N GLN A 39 4.89 5.82 -3.72
CA GLN A 39 6.14 6.31 -3.14
C GLN A 39 6.22 7.84 -3.16
N THR A 40 5.97 8.46 -4.32
CA THR A 40 6.02 9.92 -4.44
C THR A 40 4.99 10.61 -3.54
N LEU A 41 3.77 10.09 -3.45
CA LEU A 41 2.75 10.66 -2.56
C LEU A 41 3.10 10.42 -1.08
N ALA A 42 3.69 9.28 -0.73
CA ALA A 42 4.17 9.04 0.63
C ALA A 42 5.28 10.01 1.01
N ASP A 43 6.19 10.36 0.10
CA ASP A 43 7.22 11.37 0.34
C ASP A 43 6.60 12.76 0.52
N LEU A 44 5.51 13.09 -0.19
CA LEU A 44 4.79 14.35 -0.05
C LEU A 44 4.02 14.50 1.26
N LEU A 45 3.85 13.44 2.05
CA LEU A 45 3.38 13.57 3.43
C LEU A 45 4.39 14.32 4.31
N ALA A 46 5.66 14.37 3.91
CA ALA A 46 6.72 15.13 4.55
C ALA A 46 6.94 16.52 3.94
N ASP A 47 6.10 16.96 3.00
CA ASP A 47 6.23 18.29 2.39
C ASP A 47 6.02 19.41 3.41
N GLU A 48 6.73 20.54 3.24
CA GLU A 48 6.62 21.71 4.10
C GLU A 48 5.22 22.34 4.05
N ALA A 49 4.58 22.33 2.87
CA ALA A 49 3.26 22.92 2.66
C ALA A 49 2.16 21.97 3.13
N ARG A 50 1.25 22.50 3.94
CA ARG A 50 0.14 21.73 4.51
C ARG A 50 -0.81 21.22 3.43
N GLU A 51 -1.08 22.05 2.43
CA GLU A 51 -1.95 21.77 1.30
C GLU A 51 -1.44 20.58 0.49
N VAL A 52 -0.11 20.48 0.33
CA VAL A 52 0.54 19.36 -0.36
C VAL A 52 0.40 18.08 0.45
N ARG A 53 0.59 18.14 1.78
CA ARG A 53 0.39 16.97 2.67
C ARG A 53 -1.06 16.47 2.66
N GLU A 54 -2.03 17.38 2.65
CA GLU A 54 -3.46 17.04 2.59
C GLU A 54 -3.82 16.42 1.23
N ALA A 55 -3.33 17.01 0.14
CA ALA A 55 -3.52 16.45 -1.21
C ALA A 55 -2.89 15.06 -1.35
N ALA A 56 -1.67 14.86 -0.83
CA ALA A 56 -1.00 13.57 -0.83
C ALA A 56 -1.76 12.53 0.01
N SER A 57 -2.30 12.94 1.16
CA SER A 57 -3.13 12.08 2.01
C SER A 57 -4.41 11.63 1.31
N GLY A 58 -5.09 12.53 0.60
CA GLY A 58 -6.27 12.20 -0.21
C GLY A 58 -5.90 11.23 -1.34
N ALA A 59 -4.90 11.58 -2.14
CA ALA A 59 -4.47 10.77 -3.27
C ALA A 59 -4.03 9.36 -2.85
N LEU A 60 -3.31 9.21 -1.73
CA LEU A 60 -2.93 7.89 -1.19
C LEU A 60 -4.14 7.02 -0.81
N ARG A 61 -5.26 7.62 -0.39
CA ARG A 61 -6.50 6.88 -0.13
C ARG A 61 -7.19 6.45 -1.40
N ASP A 62 -7.09 7.24 -2.46
CA ASP A 62 -7.74 6.96 -3.73
C ASP A 62 -6.98 5.89 -4.54
N ILE A 63 -5.64 5.96 -4.54
CA ILE A 63 -4.80 4.98 -5.25
C ILE A 63 -4.43 3.77 -4.39
N GLY A 64 -4.58 3.90 -3.07
CA GLY A 64 -4.24 2.85 -2.12
C GLY A 64 -5.43 1.93 -1.93
N GLY A 65 -5.35 0.72 -2.51
CA GLY A 65 -6.34 -0.30 -2.26
C GLY A 65 -6.49 -0.58 -0.76
N THR A 66 -7.69 -0.97 -0.33
CA THR A 66 -7.95 -1.36 1.06
C THR A 66 -6.94 -2.41 1.52
N ASP A 67 -6.26 -2.13 2.63
CA ASP A 67 -5.22 -2.98 3.20
C ASP A 67 -4.03 -3.29 2.27
N ASP A 68 -3.71 -2.40 1.31
CA ASP A 68 -2.56 -2.58 0.42
C ASP A 68 -1.22 -2.54 1.21
N PRO A 69 -0.43 -3.63 1.21
CA PRO A 69 0.85 -3.69 1.89
C PRO A 69 1.87 -2.66 1.41
N VAL A 70 1.84 -2.29 0.13
CA VAL A 70 2.80 -1.34 -0.44
C VAL A 70 2.54 0.06 0.12
N VAL A 71 1.26 0.45 0.20
CA VAL A 71 0.84 1.76 0.69
C VAL A 71 1.05 1.85 2.20
N ILE A 72 0.65 0.82 2.94
CA ILE A 72 0.85 0.74 4.38
C ILE A 72 2.34 0.84 4.73
N ALA A 73 3.22 0.11 4.02
CA ALA A 73 4.65 0.17 4.26
C ALA A 73 5.28 1.53 3.94
N ALA A 74 4.80 2.23 2.91
CA ALA A 74 5.25 3.56 2.57
C ALA A 74 4.83 4.60 3.64
N VAL A 75 3.57 4.55 4.07
CA VAL A 75 3.01 5.46 5.08
C VAL A 75 3.64 5.26 6.45
N ILE A 76 3.95 4.02 6.85
CA ILE A 76 4.60 3.72 8.13
C ILE A 76 5.96 4.43 8.29
N ARG A 77 6.72 4.62 7.21
CA ARG A 77 7.97 5.40 7.27
C ARG A 77 7.73 6.83 7.73
N GLN A 78 6.64 7.43 7.26
CA GLN A 78 6.27 8.80 7.61
C GLN A 78 5.72 8.90 9.03
N VAL A 79 5.06 7.85 9.53
CA VAL A 79 4.65 7.78 10.95
C VAL A 79 5.85 7.79 11.90
N LEU A 80 7.01 7.31 11.46
CA LEU A 80 8.25 7.32 12.25
C LEU A 80 9.04 8.63 12.14
N SER A 81 8.53 9.65 11.45
CA SER A 81 9.17 10.96 11.33
C SER A 81 9.28 11.68 12.68
N GLU A 82 10.30 12.53 12.85
CA GLU A 82 10.46 13.38 14.04
C GLU A 82 9.52 14.60 14.02
N ASP A 83 8.91 14.90 12.88
CA ASP A 83 7.98 16.02 12.72
C ASP A 83 6.54 15.64 13.05
N TRP A 84 5.97 16.30 14.06
CA TRP A 84 4.58 16.07 14.47
C TRP A 84 3.54 16.22 13.34
N PRO A 85 3.62 17.25 12.46
CA PRO A 85 2.66 17.39 11.35
C PRO A 85 2.70 16.21 10.38
N VAL A 86 3.91 15.71 10.06
CA VAL A 86 4.12 14.56 9.15
C VAL A 86 3.57 13.29 9.77
N ARG A 87 3.88 13.06 11.06
CA ARG A 87 3.35 11.94 11.84
C ARG A 87 1.83 11.90 11.85
N SER A 88 1.19 13.04 12.13
CA SER A 88 -0.26 13.13 12.22
C SER A 88 -0.93 12.86 10.88
N ALA A 89 -0.41 13.42 9.79
CA ALA A 89 -0.93 13.16 8.44
C ALA A 89 -0.80 11.67 8.07
N ALA A 90 0.37 11.07 8.31
CA ALA A 90 0.62 9.66 8.03
C ALA A 90 -0.31 8.73 8.83
N LEU A 91 -0.58 9.05 10.11
CA LEU A 91 -1.49 8.27 10.94
C LEU A 91 -2.94 8.32 10.44
N VAL A 92 -3.40 9.51 9.99
CA VAL A 92 -4.73 9.68 9.40
C VAL A 92 -4.87 8.85 8.12
N VAL A 93 -3.85 8.86 7.26
CA VAL A 93 -3.83 8.02 6.06
C VAL A 93 -3.87 6.55 6.44
N LEU A 94 -3.03 6.12 7.39
CA LEU A 94 -2.95 4.74 7.83
C LEU A 94 -4.30 4.22 8.37
N ALA A 95 -4.99 5.04 9.17
CA ALA A 95 -6.33 4.71 9.70
C ALA A 95 -7.38 4.56 8.59
N ALA A 96 -7.24 5.29 7.48
CA ALA A 96 -8.17 5.23 6.36
C ALA A 96 -7.90 4.03 5.43
N ILE A 97 -6.62 3.69 5.19
CA ILE A 97 -6.25 2.62 4.24
C ILE A 97 -6.22 1.22 4.88
N ALA A 98 -6.10 1.12 6.21
CA ALA A 98 -5.96 -0.15 6.93
C ALA A 98 -7.11 -0.40 7.93
N PRO A 99 -8.38 -0.47 7.47
CA PRO A 99 -9.53 -0.66 8.35
C PRO A 99 -9.46 -1.99 9.12
N SER A 100 -8.90 -3.03 8.52
CA SER A 100 -8.74 -4.35 9.17
C SER A 100 -7.71 -4.35 10.30
N LYS A 101 -6.89 -3.30 10.42
CA LYS A 101 -5.77 -3.21 11.38
C LYS A 101 -5.93 -2.03 12.33
N ARG A 102 -7.18 -1.58 12.51
CA ARG A 102 -7.53 -0.43 13.34
C ARG A 102 -6.90 -0.50 14.74
N GLU A 103 -6.96 -1.66 15.40
CA GLU A 103 -6.36 -1.86 16.73
C GLU A 103 -4.85 -1.56 16.73
N LEU A 104 -4.11 -2.02 15.71
CA LEU A 104 -2.67 -1.76 15.59
C LEU A 104 -2.36 -0.28 15.29
N VAL A 105 -3.27 0.41 14.59
CA VAL A 105 -3.15 1.86 14.35
C VAL A 105 -3.44 2.65 15.62
N GLU A 106 -4.41 2.22 16.44
CA GLU A 106 -4.69 2.81 17.75
C GLU A 106 -3.55 2.58 18.75
N ASP A 107 -2.95 1.39 18.75
CA ASP A 107 -1.72 1.09 19.49
C ASP A 107 -0.56 2.00 19.07
N LEU A 108 -0.40 2.21 17.75
CA LEU A 108 0.63 3.11 17.21
C LEU A 108 0.37 4.56 17.62
N ALA A 109 -0.88 5.02 17.55
CA ALA A 109 -1.27 6.35 18.01
C ALA A 109 -0.97 6.58 19.50
N THR A 110 -1.31 5.58 20.32
CA THR A 110 -1.07 5.60 21.77
C THR A 110 0.42 5.57 22.10
N ALA A 111 1.18 4.73 21.38
CA ALA A 111 2.63 4.67 21.49
C ALA A 111 3.31 5.98 21.11
N MET A 112 2.71 6.79 20.24
CA MET A 112 3.21 8.11 19.86
C MET A 112 2.83 9.22 20.84
N GLN A 113 1.69 9.11 21.53
CA GLN A 113 1.29 10.08 22.57
C GLN A 113 2.08 9.89 23.87
N HIS A 114 2.34 8.65 24.25
CA HIS A 114 2.89 8.32 25.57
C HIS A 114 4.29 7.69 25.55
N GLY A 115 4.77 7.26 24.38
CA GLY A 115 6.03 6.54 24.23
C GLY A 115 7.06 7.31 23.41
N GLY A 116 8.33 7.17 23.80
CA GLY A 116 9.45 7.63 22.96
C GLY A 116 9.51 6.88 21.62
N ALA A 117 10.33 7.39 20.69
CA ALA A 117 10.47 6.86 19.33
C ALA A 117 10.64 5.33 19.24
N THR A 118 11.20 4.69 20.28
CA THR A 118 11.33 3.23 20.40
C THR A 118 9.99 2.49 20.42
N MET A 119 8.99 2.98 21.16
CA MET A 119 7.66 2.36 21.25
C MET A 119 6.91 2.49 19.92
N ALA A 120 6.99 3.66 19.28
CA ALA A 120 6.42 3.90 17.95
C ALA A 120 7.04 2.97 16.89
N LYS A 121 8.37 2.77 16.92
CA LYS A 121 9.07 1.82 16.04
C LYS A 121 8.62 0.37 16.25
N MET A 122 8.43 -0.04 17.50
CA MET A 122 7.93 -1.40 17.80
C MET A 122 6.49 -1.61 17.34
N ALA A 123 5.60 -0.64 17.57
CA ALA A 123 4.23 -0.71 17.08
C ALA A 123 4.18 -0.73 15.54
N ALA A 124 4.97 0.11 14.88
CA ALA A 124 5.12 0.09 13.43
C ALA A 124 5.64 -1.26 12.90
N ALA A 125 6.61 -1.87 13.57
CA ALA A 125 7.13 -3.18 13.22
C ALA A 125 6.06 -4.28 13.33
N ARG A 126 5.18 -4.22 14.33
CA ARG A 126 4.03 -5.15 14.46
C ARG A 126 3.04 -5.00 13.32
N VAL A 127 2.72 -3.76 12.91
CA VAL A 127 1.86 -3.53 11.74
C VAL A 127 2.48 -4.18 10.51
N LEU A 128 3.77 -3.93 10.23
CA LEU A 128 4.47 -4.54 9.09
C LEU A 128 4.56 -6.07 9.18
N GLN A 129 4.77 -6.62 10.37
CA GLN A 129 4.81 -8.07 10.58
C GLN A 129 3.46 -8.72 10.30
N SER A 130 2.36 -8.11 10.75
CA SER A 130 1.01 -8.58 10.44
C SER A 130 0.74 -8.57 8.92
N MET A 131 1.25 -7.57 8.19
CA MET A 131 1.15 -7.50 6.73
C MET A 131 1.91 -8.65 6.04
N ARG A 132 3.10 -9.00 6.55
CA ARG A 132 3.91 -10.09 6.01
C ARG A 132 3.20 -11.43 6.17
N SER A 133 2.63 -11.68 7.35
CA SER A 133 1.85 -12.90 7.60
C SER A 133 0.62 -13.01 6.69
N VAL A 134 -0.12 -11.91 6.47
CA VAL A 134 -1.27 -11.90 5.56
C VAL A 134 -0.85 -12.19 4.11
N LYS A 135 0.27 -11.62 3.66
CA LYS A 135 0.80 -11.91 2.32
C LYS A 135 1.20 -13.38 2.16
N GLU A 136 1.90 -13.93 3.15
CA GLU A 136 2.30 -15.36 3.15
C GLU A 136 1.09 -16.29 3.10
N LEU A 137 0.01 -15.96 3.82
CA LEU A 137 -1.26 -16.72 3.79
C LEU A 137 -2.01 -16.59 2.45
N ARG A 138 -1.97 -15.41 1.82
CA ARG A 138 -2.58 -15.22 0.51
C ARG A 138 -1.81 -15.96 -0.58
N ASP A 139 -0.47 -15.89 -0.55
CA ASP A 139 0.39 -16.58 -1.53
C ASP A 139 0.30 -18.11 -1.37
N SER A 140 0.10 -18.64 -0.15
CA SER A 140 -0.14 -20.07 0.06
C SER A 140 -1.51 -20.53 -0.45
N THR A 141 -2.57 -19.77 -0.14
CA THR A 141 -3.93 -20.07 -0.59
C THR A 141 -4.07 -20.02 -2.11
N GLN A 142 -3.34 -19.11 -2.76
CA GLN A 142 -3.37 -18.98 -4.21
C GLN A 142 -2.62 -20.12 -4.92
N ARG A 143 -1.45 -20.55 -4.41
CA ARG A 143 -0.77 -21.76 -4.92
C ARG A 143 -1.64 -23.01 -4.82
N ASP A 144 -2.31 -23.21 -3.68
CA ASP A 144 -3.17 -24.38 -3.46
C ASP A 144 -4.38 -24.43 -4.42
N SER A 145 -4.75 -23.28 -5.00
CA SER A 145 -5.84 -23.17 -5.99
C SER A 145 -5.38 -23.40 -7.43
N GLU A 146 -4.11 -23.14 -7.75
CA GLU A 146 -3.52 -23.37 -9.08
C GLU A 146 -3.12 -24.85 -9.28
N ASP A 147 -2.72 -25.55 -8.21
CA ASP A 147 -2.38 -26.98 -8.26
C ASP A 147 -3.58 -27.92 -8.45
N LYS A 148 -4.83 -27.42 -8.37
CA LYS A 148 -6.05 -28.24 -8.55
C LYS A 148 -6.59 -28.25 -9.98
N HIS A 149 -5.88 -27.69 -10.96
CA HIS A 149 -6.38 -27.57 -12.34
C HIS A 149 -5.59 -28.33 -13.42
N ASP A 150 -4.70 -29.27 -13.05
CA ASP A 150 -3.93 -30.08 -14.02
C ASP A 150 -4.31 -31.58 -14.08
N ASP A 151 -5.26 -32.07 -13.25
CA ASP A 151 -5.56 -33.51 -13.13
C ASP A 151 -6.82 -34.01 -13.89
N ILE A 152 -7.37 -33.26 -14.85
CA ILE A 152 -8.44 -33.76 -15.74
C ILE A 152 -7.90 -34.16 -17.11
N ALA A 153 -6.84 -34.98 -17.13
CA ALA A 153 -6.58 -35.86 -18.26
C ALA A 153 -7.48 -37.10 -18.11
N GLY A 154 -8.68 -37.04 -18.70
CA GLY A 154 -9.66 -38.12 -18.65
C GLY A 154 -9.11 -39.46 -19.16
N PRO A 155 -9.67 -40.60 -18.73
CA PRO A 155 -9.18 -41.93 -19.13
C PRO A 155 -9.26 -42.10 -20.65
N ARG A 156 -8.11 -42.27 -21.30
CA ARG A 156 -8.00 -42.74 -22.68
C ARG A 156 -8.37 -44.22 -22.69
N TRP A 157 -9.65 -44.52 -22.84
CA TRP A 157 -10.13 -45.88 -23.06
C TRP A 157 -9.41 -46.46 -24.28
N GLY A 158 -8.74 -47.59 -24.06
CA GLY A 158 -8.14 -48.38 -25.12
C GLY A 158 -9.23 -49.10 -25.88
N ASP A 159 -9.35 -48.80 -27.17
CA ASP A 159 -9.96 -49.71 -28.13
C ASP A 159 -8.89 -50.71 -28.58
N GLU A 160 -8.68 -51.75 -27.76
CA GLU A 160 -8.31 -53.06 -28.25
C GLU A 160 -9.60 -53.88 -28.34
N SER A 161 -10.10 -54.05 -29.55
CA SER A 161 -11.06 -55.08 -29.90
C SER A 161 -10.65 -55.61 -31.26
N GLY A 162 -9.99 -56.77 -31.23
CA GLY A 162 -9.63 -57.51 -32.42
C GLY A 162 -10.78 -58.36 -32.96
N ALA A 163 -10.51 -58.84 -34.17
CA ALA A 163 -10.90 -60.12 -34.77
C ALA A 163 -12.31 -60.28 -35.37
N GLU A 164 -12.30 -61.05 -36.47
CA GLU A 164 -13.38 -61.74 -37.19
C GLU A 164 -14.11 -60.85 -38.22
N ASP A 165 -14.04 -61.04 -39.55
CA ASP A 165 -13.79 -62.22 -40.42
C ASP A 165 -13.01 -61.85 -41.70
#